data_AF-A0A923CU06-F1
#
_entry.id   AF-A0A923CU06-F1
#
_cell.length_a   1.000
_cell.length_b   1.000
_cell.length_c   1.000
_cell.angle_alpha   90.00
_cell.angle_beta   90.00
_cell.angle_gamma   90.00
#
_symmetry.space_group_name_H-M   'P 1'
#
loop_
_entity.id
_entity.type
_entity.pdbx_description
1 polymer ?
#
loop_
_entity_poly.entity_id
_entity_poly.type
_entity_poly.pdbx_seq_one_letter_code
_entity_poly.pdbx_strand_id
1 'polypeptide(L)'
;MPRLEIAYDEDLAWSQSLLAIHRVLPRGLSLWLDLSATPKDQIGMFFPWTVCDYPLAQAVEDRIVKAPLIVTKEDDSKQPTDDPDDVTKENVAEKYGYWLRAAVQRWRGHYKVYQKLGQKPVLFIMAEKNVYADALGTTEQGDSGTQFLKPSGTTSGLTRRMSTW
;
A
#
# COMPACT_ATOMS: atom_id res chain seq x y z
N MET A 1 19.93 18.39 -17.36
CA MET A 1 19.79 17.84 -16.00
C MET A 1 18.38 17.29 -15.86
N PRO A 2 18.20 16.05 -15.39
CA PRO A 2 16.86 15.50 -15.20
C PRO A 2 16.16 16.23 -14.05
N ARG A 3 14.90 16.63 -14.28
CA ARG A 3 14.04 17.38 -13.36
C ARG A 3 13.34 16.38 -12.43
N LEU A 4 13.37 16.61 -11.12
CA LEU A 4 12.68 15.77 -10.13
C LEU A 4 11.19 16.15 -10.11
N GLU A 5 10.38 15.42 -10.89
CA GLU A 5 9.00 15.83 -11.22
C GLU A 5 7.93 15.56 -10.14
N ILE A 6 8.22 14.90 -9.03
CA ILE A 6 7.13 14.37 -8.19
C ILE A 6 6.65 15.30 -7.07
N ALA A 7 7.40 16.36 -6.72
CA ALA A 7 7.00 17.27 -5.62
C ALA A 7 7.45 18.73 -5.79
N TYR A 8 8.43 19.00 -6.65
CA TYR A 8 8.94 20.35 -6.90
C TYR A 8 8.72 20.76 -8.36
N ASP A 9 7.55 20.44 -8.89
CA ASP A 9 7.09 21.05 -10.12
C ASP A 9 6.16 22.20 -9.76
N GLU A 10 6.49 23.42 -10.23
CA GLU A 10 5.70 24.62 -9.97
C GLU A 10 4.30 24.55 -10.60
N ASP A 11 4.12 23.66 -11.59
CA ASP A 11 2.84 23.44 -12.25
C ASP A 11 1.90 22.51 -11.45
N LEU A 12 2.41 21.83 -10.41
CA LEU A 12 1.56 21.03 -9.52
C LEU A 12 0.66 21.93 -8.66
N ALA A 13 -0.62 21.56 -8.58
CA ALA A 13 -1.60 22.28 -7.75
C ALA A 13 -1.15 22.41 -6.28
N TRP A 14 -0.41 21.41 -5.77
CA TRP A 14 0.19 21.46 -4.44
C TRP A 14 1.24 22.58 -4.31
N SER A 15 2.20 22.63 -5.22
CA SER A 15 3.25 23.67 -5.26
C SER A 15 2.64 25.06 -5.40
N GLN A 16 1.65 25.22 -6.28
CA GLN A 16 0.94 26.49 -6.46
C GLN A 16 0.21 26.92 -5.18
N SER A 17 -0.39 25.98 -4.46
CA SER A 17 -1.05 26.25 -3.18
C SER A 17 -0.06 26.75 -2.13
N LEU A 18 1.11 26.12 -2.03
CA LEU A 18 2.16 26.55 -1.10
C LEU A 18 2.73 27.93 -1.46
N LEU A 19 2.96 28.19 -2.75
CA LEU A 19 3.40 29.50 -3.23
C LEU A 19 2.34 30.58 -2.98
N ALA A 20 1.05 30.26 -3.12
CA ALA A 20 -0.03 31.18 -2.79
C ALA A 20 -0.02 31.53 -1.28
N ILE A 21 0.10 30.52 -0.41
CA ILE A 21 0.21 30.73 1.05
C ILE A 21 1.43 31.59 1.39
N HIS A 22 2.59 31.28 0.78
CA HIS A 22 3.82 32.03 0.99
C HIS A 22 3.65 33.52 0.64
N ARG A 23 2.94 33.85 -0.44
CA ARG A 23 2.72 35.24 -0.87
C ARG A 23 1.75 36.02 0.02
N VAL A 24 0.81 35.35 0.69
CA VAL A 24 -0.20 36.01 1.55
C VAL A 24 0.34 36.30 2.94
N LEU A 25 1.31 35.51 3.43
CA LEU A 25 1.88 35.71 4.76
C LEU A 25 2.84 36.93 4.78
N PRO A 26 2.73 37.85 5.76
CA PRO A 26 3.59 39.04 5.83
C PRO A 26 5.10 38.78 5.86
N ARG A 27 5.51 37.59 6.30
CA ARG A 27 6.91 37.14 6.35
C ARG A 27 7.17 35.87 5.52
N GLY A 28 6.19 35.44 4.72
CA GLY A 28 6.24 34.19 3.98
C GLY A 28 6.29 32.93 4.84
N LEU A 29 6.45 31.79 4.17
CA LEU A 29 6.78 30.50 4.80
C LEU A 29 8.26 30.50 5.22
N SER A 30 8.53 30.20 6.49
CA SER A 30 9.91 30.07 7.00
C SER A 30 10.55 28.73 6.64
N LEU A 31 9.75 27.69 6.40
CA LEU A 31 10.22 26.36 6.03
C LEU A 31 9.12 25.58 5.29
N TRP A 32 9.54 24.75 4.33
CA TRP A 32 8.72 23.74 3.67
C TRP A 32 9.46 22.41 3.82
N LEU A 33 8.83 21.45 4.53
CA LEU A 33 9.33 20.09 4.70
C LEU A 33 8.34 19.10 4.10
N ASP A 34 8.87 18.14 3.35
CA ASP A 34 8.10 16.98 2.89
C ASP A 34 8.49 15.74 3.69
N LEU A 35 7.51 14.88 3.95
CA LEU A 35 7.68 13.61 4.64
C LEU A 35 7.28 12.48 3.69
N SER A 36 8.12 11.45 3.56
CA SER A 36 7.85 10.32 2.67
C SER A 36 8.31 9.02 3.30
N ALA A 37 7.47 7.98 3.25
CA ALA A 37 7.87 6.62 3.59
C ALA A 37 8.54 5.88 2.41
N THR A 38 8.51 6.46 1.21
CA THR A 38 9.21 5.94 0.03
C THR A 38 10.04 7.07 -0.57
N PRO A 39 11.16 7.47 0.05
CA PRO A 39 11.92 8.67 -0.33
C PRO A 39 12.79 8.40 -1.57
N LYS A 40 12.23 7.77 -2.60
CA LYS A 40 12.90 7.43 -3.85
C LYS A 40 12.18 8.05 -5.05
N ASP A 41 12.97 8.52 -6.00
CA ASP A 41 12.49 9.00 -7.29
C ASP A 41 12.10 7.84 -8.22
N GLN A 42 11.66 8.17 -9.43
CA GLN A 42 11.26 7.18 -10.44
C GLN A 42 12.42 6.29 -10.92
N ILE A 43 13.66 6.73 -10.72
CA ILE A 43 14.90 6.05 -11.12
C ILE A 43 15.44 5.22 -9.93
N GLY A 44 14.82 5.31 -8.76
CA GLY A 44 15.18 4.58 -7.54
C GLY A 44 16.22 5.28 -6.66
N MET A 45 16.62 6.52 -7.00
CA MET A 45 17.56 7.31 -6.20
C MET A 45 16.83 8.00 -5.06
N PHE A 46 17.49 8.16 -3.91
CA PHE A 46 16.93 8.94 -2.81
C PHE A 46 16.72 10.40 -3.19
N PHE A 47 15.70 11.03 -2.61
CA PHE A 47 15.49 12.47 -2.82
C PHE A 47 16.70 13.27 -2.35
N PRO A 48 17.15 14.27 -3.14
CA PRO A 48 18.24 15.13 -2.72
C PRO A 48 17.82 15.92 -1.47
N TRP A 49 18.77 16.25 -0.60
CA TRP A 49 18.54 17.06 0.62
C TRP A 49 17.67 16.38 1.69
N THR A 50 17.65 15.05 1.74
CA THR A 50 17.06 14.32 2.87
C THR A 50 17.80 14.69 4.15
N VAL A 51 17.13 15.37 5.09
CA VAL A 51 17.72 15.86 6.35
C VAL A 51 17.76 14.77 7.42
N CYS A 52 16.75 13.92 7.45
CA CYS A 52 16.62 12.83 8.42
C CYS A 52 15.94 11.64 7.73
N ASP A 53 16.41 10.44 8.02
CA ASP A 53 15.78 9.18 7.62
C ASP A 53 15.63 8.28 8.85
N TYR A 54 14.50 7.57 8.94
CA TYR A 54 14.21 6.65 10.02
C TYR A 54 13.75 5.32 9.42
N PRO A 55 14.68 4.37 9.20
CA PRO A 55 14.42 3.18 8.40
C PRO A 55 13.44 2.24 9.11
N LEU A 56 12.65 1.50 8.31
CA LEU A 56 11.63 0.57 8.83
C LEU A 56 12.20 -0.46 9.81
N ALA A 57 13.42 -0.96 9.57
CA ALA A 57 14.08 -1.90 10.47
C ALA A 57 14.29 -1.32 11.88
N GLN A 58 14.70 -0.05 11.98
CA GLN A 58 14.87 0.65 13.25
C GLN A 58 13.52 0.87 13.94
N ALA A 59 12.49 1.23 13.18
CA ALA A 59 11.14 1.41 13.71
C ALA A 59 10.55 0.11 14.31
N VAL A 60 10.91 -1.05 13.75
CA VAL A 60 10.52 -2.37 14.28
C VAL A 60 11.30 -2.68 15.56
N GLU A 61 12.62 -2.47 15.57
CA GLU A 61 13.48 -2.71 16.75
C GLU A 61 13.05 -1.86 17.95
N ASP A 62 12.77 -0.58 17.70
CA ASP A 62 12.30 0.37 18.73
C ASP A 62 10.81 0.16 19.10
N ARG A 63 10.15 -0.83 18.51
CA ARG A 63 8.73 -1.18 18.73
C ARG A 63 7.76 -0.02 18.48
N ILE A 64 8.12 0.91 17.60
CA ILE A 64 7.25 2.00 17.14
C ILE A 64 6.20 1.45 16.17
N VAL A 65 6.58 0.47 15.34
CA VAL A 65 5.67 -0.25 14.45
C VAL A 65 5.66 -1.75 14.77
N LYS A 66 4.66 -2.46 14.24
CA LYS A 66 4.56 -3.91 14.42
C LYS A 66 5.64 -4.63 13.61
N ALA A 67 6.15 -5.73 14.16
CA ALA A 67 6.99 -6.65 13.42
C ALA A 67 6.16 -7.37 12.34
N PRO A 68 6.63 -7.42 11.08
CA PRO A 68 5.94 -8.17 10.04
C PRO A 68 6.01 -9.67 10.33
N LEU A 69 4.90 -10.37 10.09
CA LEU A 69 4.85 -11.83 10.14
C LEU A 69 4.94 -12.34 8.70
N ILE A 70 6.08 -12.95 8.37
CA ILE A 70 6.30 -13.61 7.08
C ILE A 70 6.00 -15.09 7.28
N VAL A 71 5.04 -15.63 6.54
CA VAL A 71 4.75 -17.07 6.54
C VAL A 71 5.75 -17.74 5.60
N THR A 72 6.58 -18.65 6.10
CA THR A 72 7.56 -19.37 5.28
C THR A 72 7.01 -20.72 4.81
N LYS A 73 7.63 -21.29 3.79
CA LYS A 73 7.27 -22.61 3.23
C LYS A 73 7.39 -23.75 4.24
N GLU A 74 8.18 -23.57 5.30
CA GLU A 74 8.33 -24.57 6.37
C GLU A 74 7.06 -24.70 7.21
N ASP A 75 6.19 -23.68 7.22
CA ASP A 75 4.96 -23.65 8.02
C ASP A 75 3.80 -24.42 7.34
N ASP A 76 3.83 -24.63 6.02
CA ASP A 76 2.77 -25.36 5.30
C ASP A 76 3.33 -26.16 4.10
N SER A 77 3.33 -27.49 4.23
CA SER A 77 3.77 -28.42 3.19
C SER A 77 2.93 -28.40 1.91
N LYS A 78 1.75 -27.77 1.94
CA LYS A 78 0.89 -27.58 0.76
C LYS A 78 1.19 -26.29 0.00
N GLN A 79 2.12 -25.46 0.49
CA GLN A 79 2.49 -24.23 -0.19
C GLN A 79 3.11 -24.53 -1.56
N PRO A 80 2.58 -23.95 -2.65
CA PRO A 80 3.21 -24.06 -3.96
C PRO A 80 4.68 -23.64 -3.91
N THR A 81 5.54 -24.40 -4.59
CA THR A 81 6.98 -24.14 -4.63
C THR A 81 7.33 -22.94 -5.47
N ASP A 82 6.58 -22.72 -6.54
CA ASP A 82 6.86 -21.71 -7.54
C ASP A 82 5.72 -20.70 -7.61
N ASP A 83 6.06 -19.49 -8.03
CA ASP A 83 5.07 -18.46 -8.29
C ASP A 83 4.22 -18.86 -9.50
N PRO A 84 2.94 -18.45 -9.56
CA PRO A 84 2.09 -18.84 -10.67
C PRO A 84 2.54 -18.21 -11.99
N ASP A 85 2.78 -19.04 -12.99
CA ASP A 85 3.07 -18.61 -14.37
C ASP A 85 1.79 -18.48 -15.22
N ASP A 86 1.89 -17.73 -16.32
CA ASP A 86 0.83 -17.52 -17.32
C ASP A 86 -0.50 -17.02 -16.73
N VAL A 87 -0.40 -16.07 -15.81
CA VAL A 87 -1.56 -15.47 -15.15
C VAL A 87 -2.32 -14.55 -16.11
N THR A 88 -3.59 -14.87 -16.34
CA THR A 88 -4.56 -14.06 -17.07
C THR A 88 -5.65 -13.57 -16.15
N LYS A 89 -6.53 -12.69 -16.64
CA LYS A 89 -7.67 -12.18 -15.89
C LYS A 89 -8.63 -13.31 -15.48
N GLU A 90 -8.77 -14.33 -16.32
CA GLU A 90 -9.72 -15.42 -16.17
C GLU A 90 -9.22 -16.46 -15.15
N ASN A 91 -7.91 -16.67 -15.05
CA ASN A 91 -7.33 -17.71 -14.20
C ASN A 91 -6.66 -17.17 -12.92
N VAL A 92 -6.58 -15.84 -12.72
CA VAL A 92 -5.86 -15.23 -11.58
C VAL A 92 -6.32 -15.75 -10.22
N ALA A 93 -7.63 -15.92 -10.02
CA ALA A 93 -8.18 -16.41 -8.75
C ALA A 93 -7.83 -17.89 -8.51
N GLU A 94 -7.76 -18.70 -9.57
CA GLU A 94 -7.38 -20.10 -9.49
C GLU A 94 -5.88 -20.22 -9.21
N LYS A 95 -5.06 -19.53 -10.01
CA LYS A 95 -3.60 -19.51 -9.93
C LYS A 95 -3.10 -19.07 -8.55
N TYR A 96 -3.67 -18.00 -8.00
CA TYR A 96 -3.34 -17.53 -6.64
C TYR A 96 -4.21 -18.14 -5.54
N GLY A 97 -5.09 -19.09 -5.86
CA GLY A 97 -6.15 -19.56 -4.96
C GLY A 97 -5.63 -20.14 -3.64
N TYR A 98 -4.45 -20.76 -3.64
CA TYR A 98 -3.81 -21.23 -2.41
C TYR A 98 -3.54 -20.07 -1.42
N TRP A 99 -2.81 -19.05 -1.87
CA TRP A 99 -2.44 -17.91 -1.03
C TRP A 99 -3.65 -17.08 -0.62
N LEU A 100 -4.62 -16.90 -1.53
CA LEU A 100 -5.87 -16.19 -1.23
C LEU A 100 -6.66 -16.88 -0.11
N ARG A 101 -6.84 -18.20 -0.19
CA ARG A 101 -7.52 -18.96 0.87
C ARG A 101 -6.78 -18.88 2.20
N ALA A 102 -5.46 -18.99 2.20
CA ALA A 102 -4.64 -18.85 3.40
C ALA A 102 -4.80 -17.46 4.03
N ALA A 103 -4.79 -16.40 3.22
CA ALA A 103 -4.98 -15.02 3.67
C ALA A 103 -6.38 -14.80 4.28
N VAL A 104 -7.45 -15.28 3.61
CA VAL A 104 -8.83 -15.17 4.12
C VAL A 104 -9.01 -15.95 5.41
N GLN A 105 -8.46 -17.17 5.51
CA GLN A 105 -8.53 -17.98 6.72
C GLN A 105 -7.87 -17.28 7.91
N ARG A 106 -6.68 -16.70 7.71
CA ARG A 106 -5.97 -15.96 8.75
C ARG A 106 -6.72 -14.69 9.15
N TRP A 107 -7.26 -13.95 8.18
CA TRP A 107 -8.09 -12.78 8.44
C TRP A 107 -9.34 -13.15 9.25
N ARG A 108 -10.03 -14.25 8.95
CA ARG A 108 -11.16 -14.75 9.75
C ARG A 108 -10.76 -15.07 11.19
N GLY A 109 -9.57 -15.64 11.39
CA GLY A 109 -8.99 -15.86 12.71
C GLY A 109 -8.80 -14.54 13.49
N HIS A 110 -8.15 -13.56 12.86
CA HIS A 110 -7.97 -12.23 13.44
C HIS A 110 -9.30 -11.52 13.73
N TYR A 111 -10.28 -11.63 12.83
CA TYR A 111 -11.60 -11.04 13.00
C TYR A 111 -12.29 -11.55 14.28
N LYS A 112 -12.23 -12.86 14.54
CA LYS A 112 -12.80 -13.48 15.75
C LYS A 112 -12.16 -13.00 17.05
N VAL A 113 -10.88 -12.62 17.00
CA VAL A 113 -10.15 -12.07 18.15
C VAL A 113 -10.48 -10.58 18.32
N TYR A 114 -10.33 -9.79 17.27
CA TYR A 114 -10.47 -8.32 17.31
C TYR A 114 -11.90 -7.83 17.47
N GLN A 115 -12.92 -8.62 17.08
CA GLN A 115 -14.32 -8.27 17.35
C GLN A 115 -14.60 -7.99 18.83
N LYS A 116 -13.89 -8.68 19.75
CA LYS A 116 -14.01 -8.46 21.21
C LYS A 116 -13.48 -7.10 21.64
N LEU A 117 -12.58 -6.51 20.85
CA LEU A 117 -11.98 -5.20 21.08
C LEU A 117 -12.70 -4.08 20.30
N GLY A 118 -13.80 -4.39 19.62
CA GLY A 118 -14.52 -3.44 18.76
C GLY A 118 -13.73 -3.03 17.50
N GLN A 119 -12.61 -3.70 17.20
CA GLN A 119 -11.80 -3.39 16.03
C GLN A 119 -12.12 -4.35 14.87
N LYS A 120 -12.26 -3.77 13.68
CA LYS A 120 -12.52 -4.52 12.45
C LYS A 120 -11.22 -4.66 11.64
N PRO A 121 -10.59 -5.86 11.58
CA PRO A 121 -9.40 -6.04 10.76
C PRO A 121 -9.75 -5.96 9.28
N VAL A 122 -8.84 -5.39 8.49
CA VAL A 122 -8.96 -5.26 7.04
C VAL A 122 -7.93 -6.16 6.37
N LEU A 123 -8.34 -6.88 5.33
CA LEU A 123 -7.43 -7.65 4.48
C LEU A 123 -7.15 -6.85 3.20
N PHE A 124 -5.87 -6.62 2.92
CA PHE A 124 -5.41 -6.02 1.68
C PHE A 124 -4.80 -7.10 0.79
N ILE A 125 -5.25 -7.14 -0.47
CA ILE A 125 -4.66 -7.98 -1.53
C ILE A 125 -4.13 -7.03 -2.60
N MET A 126 -2.84 -7.11 -2.87
CA MET A 126 -2.19 -6.33 -3.92
C MET A 126 -2.05 -7.20 -5.16
N ALA A 127 -2.37 -6.64 -6.33
CA ALA A 127 -2.23 -7.32 -7.61
C ALA A 127 -1.42 -6.44 -8.57
N GLU A 128 -0.69 -7.08 -9.47
CA GLU A 128 0.22 -6.39 -10.40
C GLU A 128 -0.51 -5.55 -11.46
N LYS A 129 -1.74 -5.96 -11.82
CA LYS A 129 -2.56 -5.28 -12.82
C LYS A 129 -3.94 -4.95 -12.25
N ASN A 130 -4.48 -3.80 -12.63
CA ASN A 130 -5.83 -3.39 -12.22
C ASN A 130 -6.89 -4.43 -12.63
N VAL A 131 -6.77 -5.00 -13.84
CA VAL A 131 -7.70 -6.04 -14.32
C VAL A 131 -7.68 -7.31 -13.46
N TYR A 132 -6.54 -7.62 -12.83
CA TYR A 132 -6.41 -8.74 -11.90
C TYR A 132 -7.04 -8.39 -10.56
N ALA A 133 -6.80 -7.17 -10.04
CA ALA A 133 -7.44 -6.69 -8.82
C ALA A 133 -8.98 -6.70 -8.93
N ASP A 134 -9.52 -6.25 -10.07
CA ASP A 134 -10.96 -6.25 -10.34
C ASP A 134 -11.54 -7.67 -10.41
N ALA A 135 -10.83 -8.59 -11.07
CA ALA A 135 -11.22 -10.00 -11.15
C ALA A 135 -11.25 -10.66 -9.77
N LEU A 136 -10.17 -10.50 -8.99
CA LEU A 136 -10.07 -11.01 -7.62
C LEU A 136 -11.16 -10.44 -6.71
N GLY A 137 -11.41 -9.13 -6.80
CA GLY A 137 -12.43 -8.47 -5.99
C GLY A 137 -13.86 -8.90 -6.33
N THR A 138 -14.11 -9.39 -7.55
CA THR A 138 -15.44 -9.88 -7.97
C THR A 138 -15.65 -11.32 -7.51
N THR A 139 -14.65 -12.19 -7.66
CA THR A 139 -14.72 -13.61 -7.26
C THR A 139 -14.97 -13.77 -5.77
N GLU A 140 -14.28 -12.99 -4.93
CA GLU A 140 -14.37 -13.12 -3.47
C GLU A 140 -15.65 -12.50 -2.88
N GLN A 141 -16.34 -11.61 -3.61
CA GLN A 141 -17.65 -11.07 -3.21
C GLN A 141 -18.79 -12.08 -3.39
N GLY A 142 -18.64 -13.08 -4.26
CA GLY A 142 -19.65 -14.11 -4.52
C GLY A 142 -19.69 -15.24 -3.49
N ASP A 143 -18.52 -15.61 -2.93
CA ASP A 143 -18.37 -16.83 -2.11
C ASP A 143 -18.41 -16.57 -0.59
N SER A 144 -18.29 -15.32 -0.18
CA SER A 144 -18.37 -14.92 1.21
C SER A 144 -19.26 -13.70 1.30
N GLY A 145 -20.24 -13.65 2.22
CA GLY A 145 -20.95 -12.41 2.59
C GLY A 145 -20.04 -11.30 3.19
N THR A 146 -18.76 -11.31 2.83
CA THR A 146 -17.71 -10.35 3.14
C THR A 146 -17.81 -9.20 2.14
N GLN A 147 -18.36 -8.07 2.58
CA GLN A 147 -18.25 -6.83 1.81
C GLN A 147 -16.79 -6.39 1.78
N PHE A 148 -16.09 -6.72 0.69
CA PHE A 148 -14.82 -6.07 0.35
C PHE A 148 -15.14 -4.61 0.03
N LEU A 149 -14.54 -3.69 0.79
CA LEU A 149 -14.69 -2.25 0.57
C LEU A 149 -14.10 -1.92 -0.80
N LYS A 150 -14.95 -1.79 -1.83
CA LYS A 150 -14.56 -1.11 -3.06
C LYS A 150 -14.35 0.37 -2.71
N PRO A 151 -13.18 0.96 -2.94
CA PRO A 151 -13.04 2.40 -2.83
C PRO A 151 -14.00 3.05 -3.82
N SER A 152 -14.99 3.78 -3.30
CA SER A 152 -15.99 4.48 -4.11
C SER A 152 -15.35 5.70 -4.76
N GLY A 153 -14.91 5.56 -6.01
CA GLY A 153 -14.44 6.66 -6.84
C GLY A 153 -13.69 6.16 -8.07
N THR A 154 -14.00 6.71 -9.23
CA THR A 154 -13.22 6.55 -10.46
C THR A 154 -11.84 7.17 -10.24
N THR A 155 -10.88 6.41 -9.71
CA THR A 155 -9.48 6.86 -9.59
C THR A 155 -8.79 6.75 -10.94
N SER A 156 -9.02 7.75 -11.78
CA SER A 156 -7.99 8.23 -12.71
C SER A 156 -6.80 8.68 -11.86
N GLY A 157 -5.71 7.93 -11.91
CA GLY A 157 -4.38 8.36 -11.45
C GLY A 157 -4.24 8.77 -9.99
N LEU A 158 -4.41 7.84 -9.03
CA LEU A 158 -3.76 7.98 -7.70
C LEU A 158 -3.76 6.65 -6.90
N THR A 159 -3.20 5.58 -7.45
CA THR A 159 -2.92 4.37 -6.64
C THR A 159 -1.58 4.53 -5.92
N ARG A 160 -1.55 5.45 -4.95
CA ARG A 160 -0.59 5.40 -3.83
C ARG A 160 -1.41 5.48 -2.54
N ARG A 161 -1.97 4.35 -2.11
CA ARG A 161 -2.34 4.17 -0.71
C ARG A 161 -1.29 3.27 -0.08
N MET A 162 -0.42 3.90 0.70
CA MET A 162 0.39 3.22 1.70
C MET A 162 -0.52 2.35 2.54
N SER A 163 -0.25 1.04 2.51
CA SER A 163 -0.73 0.08 3.48
C SER A 163 -0.17 0.46 4.85
N THR A 164 -1.07 0.68 5.79
CA THR A 164 -0.74 0.79 7.21
C THR A 164 -0.67 -0.61 7.83
N TRP A 165 0.42 -0.89 8.54
CA TRP A 165 0.62 -2.08 9.37
C TRP A 165 0.08 -1.87 10.79
#